data_AF-A0A537C5M6-F1
#
_entry.id   AF-A0A537C5M6-F1
#
_cell.length_a   1.000
_cell.length_b   1.000
_cell.length_c   1.000
_cell.angle_alpha   90.00
_cell.angle_beta   90.00
_cell.angle_gamma   90.00
#
_symmetry.space_group_name_H-M   'P 1'
#
loop_
_entity.id
_entity.type
_entity.pdbx_description
1 polymer ?
#
loop_
_entity_poly.entity_id
_entity_poly.type
_entity_poly.pdbx_seq_one_letter_code
_entity_poly.pdbx_strand_id
1 'polypeptide(L)'
;MGRSPGNRQVHGRLGREPRSGAQSGRAGQIKVNDALTGAALVALAALILWHIQGFPAMPGQKFGPAWFPGLIAIGLAICGALLVRAGLRERAPLFAMPQWMQRQRPRRAVAMVLAGLVAYILLADALGFHITGVLILAVWMRALGASWRVTALVAVVATVVIHFAFYRVLRVPLPWGVLERWAF
;
A
#
# COMPACT_ATOMS: atom_id res chain seq x y z
N MET A 1 83.44 -19.85 -6.39
CA MET A 1 82.13 -20.53 -6.19
C MET A 1 81.02 -19.47 -6.25
N GLY A 2 80.06 -19.63 -7.18
CA GLY A 2 78.74 -18.93 -7.30
C GLY A 2 78.77 -17.44 -7.66
N ARG A 3 78.55 -16.91 -8.88
CA ARG A 3 77.43 -16.94 -9.88
C ARG A 3 76.06 -16.36 -9.43
N SER A 4 75.85 -15.08 -9.77
CA SER A 4 74.76 -14.48 -10.61
C SER A 4 73.25 -14.58 -10.23
N PRO A 5 72.42 -13.64 -10.78
CA PRO A 5 71.18 -13.11 -10.21
C PRO A 5 69.91 -13.85 -10.67
N GLY A 6 68.80 -13.67 -9.96
CA GLY A 6 67.54 -14.37 -10.22
C GLY A 6 66.30 -13.46 -10.19
N ASN A 7 65.93 -12.99 -11.37
CA ASN A 7 64.63 -12.42 -11.73
C ASN A 7 63.54 -13.52 -11.76
N ARG A 8 62.47 -13.40 -10.98
CA ARG A 8 61.15 -14.06 -11.16
C ARG A 8 60.11 -13.15 -10.50
N GLN A 9 59.47 -12.26 -11.25
CA GLN A 9 58.21 -12.49 -11.95
C GLN A 9 57.13 -13.20 -11.13
N VAL A 10 55.91 -12.71 -11.36
CA VAL A 10 54.61 -13.34 -11.13
C VAL A 10 54.06 -13.27 -9.70
N HIS A 11 53.38 -12.16 -9.41
CA HIS A 11 51.95 -12.26 -9.11
C HIS A 11 51.29 -10.91 -9.36
N GLY A 12 50.73 -10.78 -10.56
CA GLY A 12 49.70 -9.79 -10.81
C GLY A 12 48.65 -9.92 -9.71
N ARG A 13 48.47 -8.85 -8.94
CA ARG A 13 47.32 -8.71 -8.06
C ARG A 13 46.09 -8.73 -8.94
N LEU A 14 45.55 -9.93 -9.11
CA LEU A 14 44.14 -10.22 -9.25
C LEU A 14 43.41 -9.64 -8.02
N GLY A 15 43.34 -8.32 -7.94
CA GLY A 15 42.31 -7.64 -7.18
C GLY A 15 41.02 -7.74 -7.96
N ARG A 16 40.44 -8.94 -8.04
CA ARG A 16 39.02 -9.08 -8.33
C ARG A 16 38.31 -8.24 -7.29
N GLU A 17 37.81 -7.08 -7.68
CA GLU A 17 36.88 -6.35 -6.83
C GLU A 17 35.73 -7.30 -6.45
N PRO A 18 35.52 -7.61 -5.17
CA PRO A 18 34.28 -8.23 -4.78
C PRO A 18 33.20 -7.21 -5.08
N ARG A 19 32.33 -7.53 -6.04
CA ARG A 19 31.04 -6.86 -6.29
C ARG A 19 30.18 -6.98 -5.03
N SER A 20 30.53 -6.19 -4.02
CA SER A 20 29.84 -6.04 -2.74
C SER A 20 28.96 -4.81 -2.85
N GLY A 21 27.67 -5.02 -3.11
CA GLY A 21 26.69 -3.93 -3.13
C GLY A 21 25.30 -4.30 -3.63
N ALA A 22 25.13 -5.41 -4.35
CA ALA A 22 23.82 -5.81 -4.86
C ALA A 22 22.97 -6.67 -3.88
N GLN A 23 23.18 -6.51 -2.56
CA GLN A 23 22.41 -7.24 -1.55
C GLN A 23 22.15 -6.35 -0.31
N SER A 24 21.36 -5.30 -0.45
CA SER A 24 20.70 -4.68 0.70
C SER A 24 19.36 -4.09 0.27
N GLY A 25 18.30 -4.82 0.55
CA GLY A 25 16.95 -4.49 0.09
C GLY A 25 16.01 -5.68 -0.07
N ARG A 26 16.30 -6.84 0.56
CA ARG A 26 15.28 -7.87 0.77
C ARG A 26 14.33 -7.36 1.87
N ALA A 27 13.51 -6.37 1.51
CA ALA A 27 12.28 -6.07 2.23
C ALA A 27 11.56 -7.40 2.43
N GLY A 28 11.23 -7.71 3.68
CA GLY A 28 10.64 -8.98 4.09
C GLY A 28 9.51 -9.37 3.15
N GLN A 29 9.80 -10.36 2.31
CA GLN A 29 8.95 -10.75 1.21
C GLN A 29 7.67 -11.34 1.80
N ILE A 30 6.54 -10.72 1.48
CA ILE A 30 5.22 -11.29 1.75
C ILE A 30 5.18 -12.64 1.02
N LYS A 31 5.29 -13.74 1.76
CA LYS A 31 4.98 -15.07 1.25
C LYS A 31 3.62 -15.47 1.78
N VAL A 32 2.58 -14.76 1.33
CA VAL A 32 1.25 -15.37 1.29
C VAL A 32 1.28 -16.32 0.11
N ASN A 33 0.73 -17.53 0.25
CA ASN A 33 0.68 -18.46 -0.87
C ASN A 33 -0.05 -17.76 -2.01
N ASP A 34 0.64 -17.61 -3.14
CA ASP A 34 0.09 -17.06 -4.37
C ASP A 34 -1.22 -17.76 -4.75
N ALA A 35 -1.36 -19.05 -4.42
CA ALA A 35 -2.62 -19.76 -4.60
C ALA A 35 -3.77 -19.25 -3.74
N LEU A 36 -3.52 -18.90 -2.47
CA LEU A 36 -4.55 -18.40 -1.58
C LEU A 36 -5.00 -16.99 -1.98
N THR A 37 -4.03 -16.10 -2.22
CA THR A 37 -4.30 -14.75 -2.73
C THR A 37 -5.04 -14.82 -4.06
N GLY A 38 -4.59 -15.69 -4.97
CA GLY A 38 -5.22 -15.88 -6.27
C GLY A 38 -6.64 -16.40 -6.16
N ALA A 39 -6.89 -17.40 -5.29
CA ALA A 39 -8.22 -17.93 -5.05
C ALA A 39 -9.18 -16.87 -4.47
N ALA A 40 -8.70 -16.04 -3.54
CA ALA A 40 -9.48 -14.93 -3.00
C ALA A 40 -9.85 -13.90 -4.08
N LEU A 41 -8.91 -13.57 -4.99
CA LEU A 41 -9.16 -12.66 -6.11
C LEU A 41 -10.18 -13.24 -7.10
N VAL A 42 -10.10 -14.53 -7.42
CA VAL A 42 -11.07 -15.21 -8.30
C VAL A 42 -12.45 -15.23 -7.66
N ALA A 43 -12.54 -15.55 -6.36
CA ALA A 43 -13.81 -15.52 -5.63
C ALA A 43 -14.43 -14.12 -5.62
N LEU A 44 -13.63 -13.08 -5.35
CA LEU A 44 -14.08 -11.69 -5.40
C LEU A 44 -14.57 -11.31 -6.81
N ALA A 45 -13.84 -11.69 -7.86
CA ALA A 45 -14.25 -11.45 -9.24
C ALA A 45 -15.60 -12.11 -9.57
N ALA A 46 -15.80 -13.36 -9.14
CA ALA A 46 -17.06 -14.08 -9.33
C ALA A 46 -18.23 -13.39 -8.60
N LEU A 47 -18.01 -12.92 -7.35
CA LEU A 47 -19.00 -12.16 -6.61
C LEU A 47 -19.38 -10.85 -7.32
N ILE A 48 -18.41 -10.12 -7.87
CA ILE A 48 -18.67 -8.90 -8.62
C ILE A 48 -19.48 -9.22 -9.87
N LEU A 49 -19.08 -10.23 -10.66
CA LEU A 49 -19.80 -10.65 -11.87
C LEU A 49 -21.23 -11.11 -11.59
N TRP A 50 -21.47 -11.73 -10.43
CA TRP A 50 -22.83 -12.05 -9.99
C TRP A 50 -23.61 -10.80 -9.60
N HIS A 51 -23.01 -9.88 -8.85
CA HIS A 51 -23.69 -8.67 -8.37
C HIS A 51 -24.10 -7.72 -9.49
N ILE A 52 -23.27 -7.57 -10.53
CA ILE A 52 -23.57 -6.68 -11.66
C ILE A 52 -24.77 -7.14 -12.51
N GLN A 53 -25.18 -8.41 -12.40
CA GLN A 53 -26.39 -8.90 -13.08
C GLN A 53 -27.67 -8.27 -12.52
N GLY A 54 -27.62 -7.73 -11.29
CA GLY A 54 -28.73 -7.02 -10.67
C GLY A 54 -28.84 -5.55 -11.06
N PHE A 55 -27.91 -5.01 -11.87
CA PHE A 55 -27.94 -3.59 -12.23
C PHE A 55 -29.00 -3.30 -13.30
N PRO A 56 -29.89 -2.31 -13.09
CA PRO A 56 -30.91 -1.96 -14.06
C PRO A 56 -30.27 -1.43 -15.35
N ALA A 57 -30.74 -1.93 -16.49
CA ALA A 57 -30.32 -1.41 -17.78
C ALA A 57 -30.87 0.00 -17.96
N MET A 58 -29.99 0.98 -18.18
CA MET A 58 -30.40 2.37 -18.44
C MET A 58 -30.74 2.53 -19.93
N PRO A 59 -32.00 2.80 -20.30
CA PRO A 59 -32.37 3.00 -21.69
C PRO A 59 -31.70 4.28 -22.24
N GLY A 60 -31.08 4.18 -23.42
CA GLY A 60 -30.42 5.30 -24.10
C GLY A 60 -28.90 5.43 -23.90
N GLN A 61 -28.27 4.57 -23.08
CA GLN A 61 -26.81 4.59 -22.86
C GLN A 61 -26.12 3.36 -23.46
N LYS A 62 -25.10 3.57 -24.31
CA LYS A 62 -24.36 2.47 -24.99
C LYS A 62 -23.59 1.55 -24.03
N PHE A 63 -23.16 2.08 -22.89
CA PHE A 63 -22.44 1.35 -21.85
C PHE A 63 -23.21 1.48 -20.53
N GLY A 64 -23.78 0.37 -20.06
CA GLY A 64 -24.50 0.33 -18.78
C GLY A 64 -23.56 0.39 -17.56
N PRO A 65 -24.10 0.62 -16.34
CA PRO A 65 -23.33 0.73 -15.10
C PRO A 65 -22.47 -0.51 -14.77
N ALA A 66 -22.86 -1.68 -15.30
CA ALA A 66 -22.17 -2.95 -15.12
C ALA A 66 -20.84 -3.06 -15.89
N TRP A 67 -20.59 -2.20 -16.89
CA TRP A 67 -19.41 -2.31 -17.77
C TRP A 67 -18.10 -2.12 -17.04
N PHE A 68 -17.99 -1.06 -16.24
CA PHE A 68 -16.75 -0.74 -15.53
C PHE A 68 -16.43 -1.77 -14.44
N PRO A 69 -17.37 -2.15 -13.54
CA PRO A 69 -17.13 -3.23 -12.58
C PRO A 69 -16.87 -4.58 -13.24
N GLY A 70 -17.53 -4.87 -14.37
CA GLY A 70 -17.31 -6.09 -15.14
C GLY A 70 -15.90 -6.19 -15.71
N LEU A 71 -15.36 -5.10 -16.28
CA LEU A 71 -14.00 -5.08 -16.82
C LEU A 71 -12.96 -5.32 -15.72
N ILE A 72 -13.13 -4.67 -14.55
CA ILE A 72 -12.24 -4.87 -13.41
C ILE A 72 -12.33 -6.31 -12.90
N ALA A 73 -13.55 -6.87 -12.81
CA ALA A 73 -13.74 -8.25 -12.37
C ALA A 73 -13.04 -9.26 -13.30
N ILE A 74 -13.10 -9.05 -14.62
CA ILE A 74 -12.36 -9.89 -15.59
C ILE A 74 -10.85 -9.80 -15.35
N GLY A 75 -10.32 -8.59 -15.17
CA GLY A 75 -8.89 -8.39 -14.87
C GLY A 75 -8.46 -9.10 -13.57
N LEU A 76 -9.28 -8.99 -12.52
CA LEU A 76 -9.07 -9.69 -11.25
C LEU A 76 -9.14 -11.22 -11.41
N ALA A 77 -10.08 -11.74 -12.20
CA ALA A 77 -10.20 -13.17 -12.47
C ALA A 77 -8.95 -13.71 -13.20
N ILE A 78 -8.45 -13.00 -14.20
CA ILE A 78 -7.23 -13.39 -14.93
C ILE A 78 -6.02 -13.38 -14.01
N CYS A 79 -5.80 -12.27 -13.28
CA CYS A 79 -4.69 -12.14 -12.36
C CYS A 79 -4.75 -13.22 -11.26
N GLY A 80 -5.92 -13.42 -10.67
CA GLY A 80 -6.16 -14.45 -9.66
C GLY A 80 -5.89 -15.86 -10.19
N ALA A 81 -6.38 -16.21 -11.38
CA ALA A 81 -6.13 -17.52 -11.99
C ALA A 81 -4.65 -17.77 -12.28
N LEU A 82 -3.92 -16.74 -12.76
CA LEU A 82 -2.47 -16.82 -12.97
C LEU A 82 -1.72 -17.06 -11.65
N LEU A 83 -2.15 -16.40 -10.58
CA LEU A 83 -1.56 -16.51 -9.25
C LEU A 83 -1.87 -17.88 -8.59
N VAL A 84 -3.09 -18.40 -8.79
CA VAL A 84 -3.47 -19.79 -8.45
C VAL A 84 -2.55 -20.77 -9.16
N ARG A 85 -2.37 -20.63 -10.47
CA ARG A 85 -1.50 -21.52 -11.24
C ARG A 85 -0.04 -21.45 -10.78
N ALA A 86 0.46 -20.26 -10.43
CA ALA A 86 1.81 -20.07 -9.89
C ALA A 86 1.96 -20.77 -8.52
N GLY A 87 1.04 -20.54 -7.58
CA GLY A 87 1.09 -21.16 -6.26
C GLY A 87 0.92 -22.68 -6.27
N LEU A 88 0.09 -23.23 -7.17
CA LEU A 88 -0.02 -24.68 -7.38
C LEU A 88 1.29 -25.29 -7.91
N ARG A 89 2.01 -24.57 -8.78
CA ARG A 89 3.28 -25.02 -9.37
C ARG A 89 4.40 -25.07 -8.33
N GLU A 90 4.40 -24.14 -7.38
CA GLU A 90 5.42 -24.06 -6.33
C GLU A 90 5.18 -25.03 -5.15
N ARG A 91 4.01 -25.70 -5.09
CA ARG A 91 3.61 -26.62 -3.99
C ARG A 91 3.85 -26.03 -2.60
N ALA A 92 3.68 -24.71 -2.47
CA ALA A 92 3.88 -24.01 -1.21
C ALA A 92 2.75 -24.38 -0.21
N PRO A 93 3.03 -24.44 1.10
CA PRO A 93 2.01 -24.68 2.11
C PRO A 93 0.87 -23.65 2.02
N LEU A 94 -0.38 -24.12 2.11
CA LEU A 94 -1.60 -23.31 1.97
C LEU A 94 -1.71 -22.19 3.01
N PHE A 95 -1.24 -22.45 4.23
CA PHE A 95 -1.18 -21.49 5.34
C PHE A 95 0.20 -21.54 5.98
N ALA A 96 1.08 -20.61 5.62
CA ALA A 96 2.24 -20.29 6.41
C ALA A 96 1.93 -19.00 7.18
N MET A 97 1.71 -19.11 8.50
CA MET A 97 1.57 -17.93 9.37
C MET A 97 2.83 -17.07 9.19
N PRO A 98 2.71 -15.83 8.67
CA PRO A 98 3.89 -15.04 8.41
C PRO A 98 4.61 -14.74 9.73
N GLN A 99 5.93 -14.96 9.79
CA GLN A 99 6.72 -14.70 11.01
C GLN A 99 6.66 -13.23 11.47
N TRP A 100 6.22 -12.29 10.62
CA TRP A 100 5.97 -10.89 10.99
C TRP A 100 4.65 -10.68 11.75
N MET A 101 3.67 -11.58 11.64
CA MET A 101 2.44 -11.55 12.45
C MET A 101 2.76 -11.76 13.94
N GLN A 102 3.89 -12.39 14.24
CA GLN A 102 4.42 -12.59 15.60
C GLN A 102 5.27 -11.41 16.09
N ARG A 103 5.65 -10.45 15.22
CA ARG A 103 6.37 -9.25 15.67
C ARG A 103 5.39 -8.20 16.20
N GLN A 104 5.68 -7.67 17.40
CA GLN A 104 4.89 -6.62 18.07
C GLN A 104 4.69 -5.34 17.24
N ARG A 105 5.67 -5.00 16.38
CA ARG A 105 5.72 -3.74 15.62
C ARG A 105 4.62 -3.58 14.55
N PRO A 106 4.38 -4.53 13.63
CA PRO A 106 3.32 -4.40 12.64
C PRO A 106 1.92 -4.36 13.26
N ARG A 107 1.67 -5.07 14.36
CA ARG A 107 0.39 -5.01 15.09
C ARG A 107 0.11 -3.61 15.64
N ARG A 108 1.13 -2.95 16.21
CA ARG A 108 0.99 -1.58 16.73
C ARG A 108 0.71 -0.57 15.63
N ALA A 109 1.34 -0.70 14.46
CA ALA A 109 1.08 0.17 13.32
C ALA A 109 -0.36 0.01 12.80
N VAL A 110 -0.83 -1.23 12.62
CA VAL A 110 -2.22 -1.52 12.23
C VAL A 110 -3.19 -0.98 13.27
N ALA A 111 -2.94 -1.23 14.55
CA ALA A 111 -3.78 -0.71 15.63
C ALA A 111 -3.81 0.83 15.67
N MET A 112 -2.67 1.50 15.43
CA MET A 112 -2.62 2.97 15.35
C MET A 112 -3.41 3.53 14.16
N VAL A 113 -3.38 2.85 13.01
CA VAL A 113 -4.18 3.25 11.85
C VAL A 113 -5.68 3.05 12.12
N LEU A 114 -6.06 1.89 12.65
CA LEU A 114 -7.45 1.63 13.02
C LEU A 114 -7.96 2.59 14.09
N ALA A 115 -7.17 2.85 15.13
CA ALA A 115 -7.51 3.81 16.17
C ALA A 115 -7.62 5.24 15.63
N GLY A 116 -6.71 5.64 14.74
CA GLY A 116 -6.78 6.95 14.07
C GLY A 116 -8.04 7.07 13.19
N LEU A 117 -8.43 6.01 12.49
CA LEU A 117 -9.66 5.98 11.69
C LEU A 117 -10.90 6.11 12.56
N VAL A 118 -10.99 5.36 13.66
CA VAL A 118 -12.10 5.48 14.61
C VAL A 118 -12.14 6.88 15.22
N ALA A 119 -10.99 7.41 15.63
CA ALA A 119 -10.89 8.77 16.13
C ALA A 119 -11.35 9.80 15.09
N TYR A 120 -11.00 9.63 13.80
CA TYR A 120 -11.48 10.50 12.72
C TYR A 120 -13.00 10.50 12.66
N ILE A 121 -13.63 9.32 12.63
CA ILE A 121 -15.10 9.22 12.51
C ILE A 121 -15.80 9.92 13.69
N LEU A 122 -15.25 9.80 14.89
CA LEU A 122 -15.85 10.39 16.09
C LEU A 122 -15.58 11.91 16.23
N LEU A 123 -14.41 12.38 15.77
CA LEU A 123 -13.98 13.77 15.97
C LEU A 123 -14.25 14.66 14.74
N ALA A 124 -14.35 14.10 13.53
CA ALA A 124 -14.44 14.88 12.30
C ALA A 124 -15.69 15.77 12.27
N ASP A 125 -16.83 15.28 12.76
CA ASP A 125 -18.07 16.06 12.78
C ASP A 125 -18.01 17.20 13.81
N ALA A 126 -17.32 17.00 14.94
CA ALA A 126 -17.18 18.02 15.98
C ALA A 126 -16.09 19.06 15.64
N LEU A 127 -14.88 18.61 15.29
CA LEU A 127 -13.68 19.44 15.11
C LEU A 127 -13.49 19.94 13.67
N GLY A 128 -14.16 19.30 12.71
CA GLY A 128 -14.00 19.59 11.29
C GLY A 128 -12.81 18.88 10.67
N PHE A 129 -12.85 18.74 9.35
CA PHE A 129 -11.83 18.02 8.57
C PHE A 129 -10.41 18.59 8.76
N HIS A 130 -10.27 19.91 8.84
CA HIS A 130 -8.96 20.57 8.91
C HIS A 130 -8.19 20.23 10.19
N ILE A 131 -8.85 20.36 11.35
CA ILE A 131 -8.20 20.12 12.65
C ILE A 131 -7.95 18.62 12.83
N THR A 132 -8.97 17.81 12.55
CA THR A 132 -8.89 16.35 12.72
C THR A 132 -7.88 15.73 11.76
N GLY A 133 -7.85 16.19 10.51
CA GLY A 133 -6.91 15.73 9.48
C GLY A 133 -5.46 16.04 9.84
N VAL A 134 -5.15 17.28 10.25
CA VAL A 134 -3.79 17.66 10.66
C VAL A 134 -3.33 16.84 11.87
N LEU A 135 -4.20 16.69 12.88
CA LEU A 135 -3.87 15.93 14.10
C LEU A 135 -3.56 14.47 13.80
N ILE A 136 -4.41 13.78 13.02
CA ILE A 136 -4.21 12.36 12.71
C ILE A 136 -2.98 12.15 11.83
N LEU A 137 -2.78 12.99 10.81
CA LEU A 137 -1.56 12.93 9.99
C LEU A 137 -0.32 13.16 10.84
N ALA A 138 -0.34 14.13 11.75
CA ALA A 138 0.77 14.41 12.65
C ALA A 138 1.06 13.21 13.56
N VAL A 139 0.03 12.62 14.17
CA VAL A 139 0.15 11.45 15.05
C VAL A 139 0.74 10.25 14.29
N TRP A 140 0.24 9.95 13.09
CA TRP A 140 0.76 8.85 12.29
C TRP A 140 2.20 9.11 11.83
N MET A 141 2.51 10.28 11.26
CA MET A 141 3.88 10.60 10.85
C MET A 141 4.85 10.57 12.04
N ARG A 142 4.41 11.03 13.21
CA ARG A 142 5.23 10.98 14.42
C ARG A 142 5.44 9.56 14.92
N ALA A 143 4.42 8.70 14.82
CA ALA A 143 4.51 7.28 15.13
C ALA A 143 5.43 6.52 14.16
N LEU A 144 5.52 6.96 12.91
CA LEU A 144 6.45 6.45 11.90
C LEU A 144 7.89 6.99 12.06
N GLY A 145 8.12 7.95 12.96
CA GLY A 145 9.44 8.48 13.27
C GLY A 145 9.88 9.67 12.42
N ALA A 146 8.95 10.37 11.74
CA ALA A 146 9.26 11.59 11.00
C ALA A 146 9.73 12.72 11.93
N SER A 147 10.60 13.60 11.41
CA SER A 147 11.05 14.78 12.15
C SER A 147 9.88 15.77 12.33
N TRP A 148 9.90 16.55 13.41
CA TRP A 148 8.81 17.48 13.75
C TRP A 148 8.54 18.51 12.64
N ARG A 149 9.60 18.95 11.94
CA ARG A 149 9.52 19.89 10.83
C ARG A 149 8.79 19.30 9.63
N VAL A 150 9.15 18.07 9.24
CA VAL A 150 8.49 17.36 8.13
C VAL A 150 7.05 17.04 8.51
N THR A 151 6.82 16.61 9.75
CA THR A 151 5.48 16.29 10.27
C THR A 151 4.55 17.51 10.19
N ALA A 152 4.99 18.67 10.69
CA ALA A 152 4.17 19.88 10.65
C ALA A 152 3.92 20.35 9.21
N LEU A 153 4.96 20.40 8.38
CA LEU A 153 4.84 20.85 6.98
C LEU A 153 3.91 19.93 6.19
N VAL A 154 4.16 18.62 6.24
CA VAL A 154 3.40 17.64 5.45
C VAL A 154 1.97 17.53 5.96
N ALA A 155 1.72 17.57 7.27
CA ALA A 155 0.36 17.46 7.80
C ALA A 155 -0.50 18.62 7.31
N VAL A 156 0.01 19.85 7.43
CA VAL A 156 -0.72 21.05 7.00
C VAL A 156 -0.91 21.06 5.48
N VAL A 157 0.17 20.86 4.71
CA VAL A 157 0.11 20.91 3.24
C VAL A 157 -0.78 19.80 2.71
N ALA A 158 -0.64 18.56 3.19
CA ALA A 158 -1.46 17.45 2.73
C ALA A 158 -2.93 17.66 3.07
N THR A 159 -3.27 18.12 4.29
CA THR A 159 -4.66 18.41 4.65
C THR A 159 -5.28 19.47 3.74
N VAL A 160 -4.55 20.55 3.42
CA VAL A 160 -5.03 21.60 2.50
C VAL A 160 -5.20 21.05 1.08
N VAL A 161 -4.24 20.29 0.57
CA VAL A 161 -4.32 19.67 -0.76
C VAL A 161 -5.51 18.71 -0.86
N ILE A 162 -5.73 17.89 0.17
CA ILE A 162 -6.88 16.98 0.21
C ILE A 162 -8.18 17.78 0.27
N HIS A 163 -8.28 18.81 1.10
CA HIS A 163 -9.46 19.68 1.15
C HIS A 163 -9.76 20.28 -0.24
N PHE A 164 -8.75 20.83 -0.91
CA PHE A 164 -8.90 21.41 -2.23
C PHE A 164 -9.33 20.39 -3.28
N ALA A 165 -8.75 19.19 -3.25
CA ALA A 165 -9.14 18.11 -4.16
C ALA A 165 -10.62 17.73 -3.97
N PHE A 166 -11.06 17.57 -2.73
CA PHE A 166 -12.47 17.24 -2.44
C PHE A 166 -13.42 18.39 -2.81
N TYR A 167 -13.05 19.62 -2.50
CA TYR A 167 -13.89 20.79 -2.75
C TYR A 167 -13.98 21.11 -4.25
N ARG A 168 -12.84 21.16 -4.96
CA ARG A 168 -12.79 21.57 -6.37
C ARG A 168 -13.00 20.42 -7.37
N VAL A 169 -12.44 19.25 -7.09
CA VAL A 169 -12.49 18.12 -8.04
C VAL A 169 -13.73 17.26 -7.80
N LEU A 170 -14.00 16.91 -6.53
CA LEU A 170 -15.10 16.01 -6.19
C LEU A 170 -16.42 16.72 -5.87
N ARG A 171 -16.40 18.04 -5.61
CA ARG A 171 -17.57 18.87 -5.21
C ARG A 171 -18.35 18.30 -4.02
N VAL A 172 -17.68 17.56 -3.14
CA VAL A 172 -18.30 17.01 -1.92
C VAL A 172 -18.07 17.99 -0.78
N PRO A 173 -19.12 18.48 -0.09
CA PRO A 173 -18.94 19.30 1.10
C PRO A 173 -18.34 18.44 2.21
N LEU A 174 -17.14 18.80 2.65
CA LEU A 174 -16.50 18.21 3.82
C LEU A 174 -17.08 18.82 5.10
N PRO A 175 -17.21 18.06 6.19
CA PRO A 175 -17.67 18.59 7.47
C PRO A 175 -16.71 19.66 7.97
N TRP A 176 -17.23 20.89 8.12
CA TRP A 176 -16.48 22.04 8.63
C TRP A 176 -16.37 22.01 10.17
N GLY A 177 -17.25 21.28 10.86
CA GLY A 177 -17.27 21.15 12.32
C GLY A 177 -17.35 22.52 12.99
N VAL A 178 -16.51 22.80 14.00
CA VAL A 178 -16.46 24.12 14.68
C VAL A 178 -16.27 25.31 13.70
N LEU A 179 -15.68 25.08 12.52
CA LEU A 179 -15.51 26.12 11.49
C LEU A 179 -16.77 26.40 10.67
N GLU A 180 -17.86 25.66 10.88
CA GLU A 180 -19.16 25.95 10.26
C GLU A 180 -19.66 27.37 10.61
N ARG A 181 -19.27 27.90 11.78
CA ARG A 181 -19.55 29.29 12.20
C ARG A 181 -18.80 30.37 11.39
N TRP A 182 -17.82 29.98 10.59
CA TRP A 182 -16.98 30.88 9.78
C TRP A 182 -17.11 30.63 8.27
N ALA A 183 -17.92 29.65 7.86
CA ALA A 183 -18.26 29.41 6.46
C ALA A 183 -19.39 30.36 6.06
N PHE A 184 -19.03 31.62 5.74
CA PHE A 184 -19.88 32.57 5.03
C PHE A 184 -19.70 32.41 3.51
#